data_AF-A0A7C5X9B6-F1
#
_entry.id   AF-A0A7C5X9B6-F1
#
_cell.length_a   1.000
_cell.length_b   1.000
_cell.length_c   1.000
_cell.angle_alpha   90.00
_cell.angle_beta   90.00
_cell.angle_gamma   90.00
#
_symmetry.space_group_name_H-M   'P 1'
#
loop_
_entity.id
_entity.type
_entity.pdbx_description
1 polymer ?
#
loop_
_entity_poly.entity_id
_entity_poly.type
_entity_poly.pdbx_seq_one_letter_code
_entity_poly.pdbx_strand_id
1 'polypeptide(L)'
;MNRKYILIKTIPKKEKIIAMDLCDCIYYYDNEVRCETVATSVIYVYTYINYFEVCSSMKYFKKFIKKFEVFDYVDNTEPSCVSCNVVKVGSLYFIRMS
;
A
#
# COMPACT_ATOMS: atom_id res chain seq x y z
N MET A 1 -12.36 13.05 1.36
CA MET A 1 -11.40 12.06 0.85
C MET A 1 -11.32 10.94 1.87
N ASN A 2 -11.24 9.68 1.44
CA ASN A 2 -11.14 8.53 2.35
C ASN A 2 -9.76 7.90 2.21
N ARG A 3 -9.22 7.36 3.32
CA ARG A 3 -8.00 6.55 3.27
C ARG A 3 -8.24 5.31 2.40
N LYS A 4 -7.17 4.84 1.77
CA LYS A 4 -7.16 3.68 0.88
C LYS A 4 -6.03 2.75 1.26
N TYR A 5 -6.17 1.49 0.88
CA TYR A 5 -5.11 0.50 0.96
C TYR A 5 -4.35 0.51 -0.37
N ILE A 6 -3.11 0.96 -0.33
CA ILE A 6 -2.25 1.14 -1.50
C ILE A 6 -1.26 -0.01 -1.52
N LEU A 7 -1.46 -0.98 -2.40
CA LEU A 7 -0.59 -2.12 -2.57
C LEU A 7 0.55 -1.75 -3.52
N ILE A 8 1.79 -1.90 -3.08
CA ILE A 8 2.97 -1.39 -3.79
C ILE A 8 3.89 -2.55 -4.13
N LYS A 9 4.24 -2.69 -5.42
CA LYS A 9 5.31 -3.58 -5.86
C LYS A 9 6.64 -2.86 -5.79
N THR A 10 7.59 -3.41 -5.04
CA THR A 10 8.93 -2.85 -4.86
C THR A 10 9.99 -3.65 -5.61
N ILE A 11 11.25 -3.21 -5.53
CA ILE A 11 12.40 -4.09 -5.78
C ILE A 11 12.55 -5.11 -4.63
N PRO A 12 13.16 -6.28 -4.90
CA PRO A 12 13.34 -7.31 -3.87
C PRO A 12 14.35 -6.92 -2.79
N LYS A 13 14.18 -7.49 -1.58
CA LYS A 13 15.08 -7.39 -0.42
C LYS A 13 15.14 -6.00 0.25
N LYS A 14 14.25 -5.09 -0.13
CA LYS A 14 14.18 -3.72 0.39
C LYS A 14 12.81 -3.36 0.96
N GLU A 15 11.90 -4.31 1.02
CA GLU A 15 10.50 -4.12 1.42
C GLU A 15 10.40 -3.46 2.80
N LYS A 16 11.16 -3.96 3.78
CA LYS A 16 11.15 -3.45 5.16
C LYS A 16 11.63 -2.00 5.26
N ILE A 17 12.73 -1.66 4.60
CA ILE A 17 13.28 -0.31 4.64
C ILE A 17 12.37 0.67 3.88
N ILE A 18 11.83 0.25 2.73
CA ILE A 18 10.90 1.08 1.95
C ILE A 18 9.62 1.34 2.75
N ALA A 19 9.05 0.32 3.40
CA ALA A 19 7.85 0.49 4.22
C ALA A 19 8.08 1.48 5.36
N MET A 20 9.19 1.35 6.09
CA MET A 20 9.56 2.24 7.19
C MET A 20 9.75 3.69 6.71
N ASP A 21 10.62 3.91 5.73
CA ASP A 21 10.92 5.25 5.23
C ASP A 21 9.68 5.94 4.62
N LEU A 22 8.83 5.16 3.95
CA LEU A 22 7.60 5.67 3.36
C LEU A 22 6.58 6.03 4.45
N CYS A 23 6.51 5.22 5.52
CA CYS A 23 5.70 5.53 6.71
C CYS A 23 6.14 6.84 7.34
N ASP A 24 7.45 7.01 7.57
CA ASP A 24 8.02 8.21 8.18
C ASP A 24 7.76 9.46 7.34
N CYS A 25 7.90 9.36 6.02
CA CYS A 25 7.59 10.47 5.12
C CYS A 25 6.11 10.87 5.19
N ILE A 26 5.20 9.88 5.17
CA ILE A 26 3.76 10.14 5.16
C ILE A 26 3.26 10.59 6.52
N TYR A 27 3.90 10.16 7.62
CA TYR A 27 3.53 10.53 8.99
C TYR A 27 3.50 12.04 9.19
N TYR A 28 4.35 12.80 8.50
CA TYR A 28 4.29 14.28 8.52
C TYR A 28 2.91 14.84 8.08
N TYR A 29 2.21 14.14 7.18
CA TYR A 29 0.92 14.54 6.63
C TYR A 29 -0.28 13.78 7.25
N ASP A 30 -0.07 12.53 7.66
CA ASP A 30 -1.11 11.64 8.19
C ASP A 30 -0.55 10.78 9.33
N ASN A 31 -0.80 11.20 10.56
CA ASN A 31 -0.32 10.51 11.77
C ASN A 31 -0.95 9.11 11.97
N GLU A 32 -1.98 8.75 11.21
CA GLU A 32 -2.63 7.43 11.27
C GLU A 32 -2.17 6.48 10.15
N VAL A 33 -1.12 6.87 9.40
CA VAL A 33 -0.55 6.03 8.35
C VAL A 33 -0.12 4.67 8.90
N ARG A 34 -0.36 3.61 8.11
CA ARG A 34 0.18 2.27 8.38
C ARG A 34 0.93 1.77 7.17
N CYS A 35 2.12 1.21 7.38
CA CYS A 35 2.94 0.61 6.34
C CYS A 35 3.38 -0.78 6.77
N GLU A 36 3.11 -1.79 5.95
CA GLU A 36 3.46 -3.18 6.27
C GLU A 36 4.04 -3.93 5.08
N THR A 37 4.95 -4.85 5.37
CA THR A 37 5.45 -5.83 4.40
C THR A 37 4.53 -7.04 4.37
N VAL A 38 3.98 -7.38 3.21
CA VAL A 38 2.97 -8.46 3.09
C VAL A 38 3.43 -9.65 2.27
N ALA A 39 4.41 -9.46 1.38
CA ALA A 39 5.06 -10.52 0.64
C ALA A 39 6.43 -10.06 0.13
N THR A 40 7.20 -10.98 -0.44
CA THR A 40 8.41 -10.64 -1.17
C THR A 40 8.10 -9.61 -2.26
N SER A 41 8.84 -8.50 -2.25
CA SER A 41 8.68 -7.35 -3.15
C SER A 41 7.32 -6.66 -3.08
N VAL A 42 6.56 -6.83 -2.00
CA VAL A 42 5.24 -6.20 -1.84
C VAL A 42 5.06 -5.63 -0.43
N ILE A 43 4.67 -4.36 -0.38
CA ILE A 43 4.23 -3.67 0.83
C ILE A 43 2.82 -3.13 0.61
N TYR A 44 2.09 -2.80 1.68
CA TYR A 44 0.94 -1.91 1.57
C TYR A 44 1.10 -0.69 2.46
N VAL A 45 0.42 0.39 2.07
CA VAL A 45 0.27 1.62 2.83
C VAL A 45 -1.21 1.93 3.00
N TYR A 46 -1.65 2.22 4.21
CA TYR A 46 -2.99 2.73 4.50
C TYR A 46 -2.91 4.22 4.83
N THR A 47 -3.36 5.07 3.91
CA THR A 47 -3.34 6.54 4.02
C THR A 47 -4.20 7.20 2.93
N TYR A 48 -4.20 8.52 2.85
CA TYR A 48 -4.79 9.27 1.73
C TYR A 48 -3.86 9.26 0.50
N ILE A 49 -4.43 9.02 -0.68
CA ILE A 49 -3.69 8.86 -1.95
C ILE A 49 -2.76 10.05 -2.22
N ASN A 50 -3.20 11.27 -1.99
CA ASN A 50 -2.42 12.48 -2.22
C ASN A 50 -1.13 12.52 -1.38
N TYR A 51 -1.17 12.10 -0.12
CA TYR A 51 0.04 12.07 0.73
C TYR A 51 1.01 10.97 0.30
N PHE A 52 0.48 9.80 -0.10
CA PHE A 52 1.29 8.76 -0.72
C PHE A 52 1.96 9.25 -2.01
N GLU A 53 1.25 9.97 -2.89
CA GLU A 53 1.78 10.49 -4.14
C GLU A 53 2.91 11.50 -3.91
N VAL A 54 2.76 12.39 -2.91
CA VAL A 54 3.83 13.33 -2.51
C VAL A 54 5.11 12.57 -2.16
N CYS A 55 5.05 11.61 -1.24
CA CYS A 55 6.23 10.84 -0.81
C CYS A 55 6.77 9.93 -1.91
N SER A 56 5.93 9.13 -2.58
CA SER A 56 6.36 8.20 -3.62
C SER A 56 6.96 8.88 -4.85
N SER A 57 6.62 10.15 -5.10
CA SER A 57 7.20 10.94 -6.19
C SER A 57 8.64 11.40 -5.95
N MET A 58 9.15 11.30 -4.71
CA MET A 58 10.51 11.68 -4.38
C MET A 58 11.53 10.79 -5.09
N LYS A 59 12.69 11.37 -5.45
CA LYS A 59 13.77 10.68 -6.17
C LYS A 59 14.24 9.41 -5.47
N TYR A 60 14.17 9.36 -4.14
CA TYR A 60 14.47 8.19 -3.33
C TYR A 60 13.54 7.01 -3.67
N PHE A 61 12.23 7.18 -3.46
CA PHE A 61 11.24 6.12 -3.64
C PHE A 61 11.05 5.68 -5.09
N LYS A 62 11.18 6.60 -6.06
CA LYS A 62 11.11 6.27 -7.50
C LYS A 62 12.09 5.19 -7.95
N LYS A 63 13.22 5.01 -7.25
CA LYS A 63 14.19 3.94 -7.56
C LYS A 63 13.74 2.55 -7.09
N PHE A 64 12.80 2.50 -6.16
CA PHE A 64 12.43 1.30 -5.44
C PHE A 64 11.00 0.84 -5.74
N ILE A 65 10.08 1.76 -6.00
CA ILE A 65 8.68 1.49 -6.33
C ILE A 65 8.55 1.22 -7.82
N LYS A 66 8.01 0.06 -8.20
CA LYS A 66 7.78 -0.32 -9.60
C LYS A 66 6.38 0.04 -10.07
N LYS A 67 5.37 -0.20 -9.23
CA LYS A 67 3.97 0.16 -9.47
C LYS A 67 3.17 0.10 -8.17
N PHE A 68 1.99 0.69 -8.17
CA PHE A 68 1.03 0.56 -7.07
C PHE A 68 -0.40 0.37 -7.60
N GLU A 69 -1.25 -0.19 -6.75
CA GLU A 69 -2.67 -0.42 -7.00
C GLU A 69 -3.45 0.04 -5.75
N VAL A 70 -4.63 0.62 -5.96
CA VAL A 70 -5.42 1.26 -4.88
C VAL A 70 -6.69 0.46 -4.63
N PHE A 71 -6.94 0.17 -3.35
CA PHE A 71 -8.06 -0.62 -2.87
C PHE A 71 -8.82 0.10 -1.76
N ASP A 72 -10.09 -0.29 -1.59
CA ASP A 72 -11.01 0.30 -0.62
C ASP A 72 -10.95 -0.40 0.73
N TYR A 73 -10.76 -1.73 0.72
CA TYR A 73 -10.76 -2.56 1.93
C TYR A 73 -9.61 -3.57 1.92
N VAL A 74 -9.23 -4.03 3.11
CA VAL A 74 -8.37 -5.20 3.32
C VAL A 74 -9.04 -6.11 4.35
N ASP A 75 -9.00 -7.42 4.10
CA ASP A 75 -9.52 -8.43 5.01
C ASP A 75 -8.52 -9.59 5.16
N ASN A 76 -8.57 -10.26 6.31
CA ASN A 76 -7.82 -11.50 6.57
C ASN A 76 -8.63 -12.74 6.15
N THR A 77 -9.90 -12.56 5.81
CA THR A 77 -10.83 -13.60 5.38
C THR A 77 -11.24 -13.38 3.93
N GLU A 78 -11.61 -14.47 3.26
CA GLU A 78 -12.04 -14.40 1.88
C GLU A 78 -13.38 -13.65 1.77
N PRO A 79 -13.45 -12.57 0.97
CA PRO A 79 -14.64 -11.73 0.91
C PRO A 79 -15.75 -12.37 0.05
N SER A 80 -17.00 -12.16 0.44
CA SER A 80 -18.18 -12.70 -0.26
C SER A 80 -18.78 -11.77 -1.34
N CYS A 81 -18.04 -10.76 -1.79
CA CYS A 81 -18.57 -9.75 -2.70
C CYS A 81 -18.63 -10.26 -4.16
N VAL A 82 -19.73 -9.96 -4.86
CA VAL A 82 -20.03 -10.51 -6.21
C VAL A 82 -19.51 -9.61 -7.34
N SER A 83 -19.42 -8.28 -7.10
CA SER A 83 -18.99 -7.29 -8.10
C SER A 83 -17.80 -6.45 -7.61
N CYS A 84 -16.83 -7.10 -6.96
CA CYS A 84 -15.62 -6.48 -6.46
C CYS A 84 -14.39 -7.07 -7.15
N ASN A 85 -13.34 -6.25 -7.28
CA ASN A 85 -12.03 -6.74 -7.67
C ASN A 85 -11.26 -7.12 -6.40
N VAL A 86 -10.85 -8.38 -6.30
CA VAL A 86 -10.12 -8.92 -5.14
C VAL A 86 -8.74 -9.37 -5.56
N VAL A 87 -7.72 -8.92 -4.85
CA VAL A 87 -6.32 -9.35 -5.02
C VAL A 87 -5.82 -9.94 -3.71
N LYS A 88 -5.43 -11.22 -3.74
CA LYS A 88 -4.84 -11.91 -2.59
C LYS A 88 -3.32 -11.75 -2.58
N VAL A 89 -2.78 -11.29 -1.45
CA VAL A 89 -1.33 -11.19 -1.22
C VAL A 89 -1.01 -11.71 0.18
N GLY A 90 -0.24 -12.80 0.25
CA GLY A 90 -0.01 -13.49 1.51
C GLY A 90 -1.34 -13.99 2.10
N SER A 91 -1.62 -13.58 3.33
CA SER A 91 -2.89 -13.87 4.04
C SER A 91 -3.96 -12.80 3.85
N LEU A 92 -3.67 -11.71 3.13
CA LEU A 92 -4.57 -10.56 3.00
C LEU A 92 -5.33 -10.57 1.67
N TYR A 93 -6.58 -10.13 1.71
CA TYR A 93 -7.45 -9.90 0.58
C TYR A 93 -7.67 -8.39 0.41
N PHE A 94 -7.11 -7.82 -0.65
CA PHE A 94 -7.28 -6.40 -1.01
C PHE A 94 -8.48 -6.27 -1.94
N ILE A 95 -9.43 -5.40 -1.60
CA ILE A 95 -10.75 -5.35 -2.25
C ILE A 95 -10.99 -3.94 -2.78
N ARG A 96 -11.32 -3.85 -4.06
CA ARG A 96 -11.79 -2.62 -4.72
C ARG A 96 -13.22 -2.82 -5.19
N MET A 97 -14.11 -1.95 -4.75
CA MET A 97 -15.50 -1.94 -5.20
C MET A 97 -15.55 -1.43 -6.64
N SER A 98 -16.39 -2.04 -7.47
CA SER A 98 -16.61 -1.60 -8.85
C SER A 98 -17.59 -0.44 -8.94
#